data_AF-A0A3D4B3K4-F1
#
_entry.id   AF-A0A3D4B3K4-F1
#
_cell.length_a   1.000
_cell.length_b   1.000
_cell.length_c   1.000
_cell.angle_alpha   90.00
_cell.angle_beta   90.00
_cell.angle_gamma   90.00
#
_symmetry.space_group_name_H-M   'P 1'
#
loop_
_entity.id
_entity.type
_entity.pdbx_description
1 polymer ?
#
loop_
_entity_poly.entity_id
_entity_poly.type
_entity_poly.pdbx_seq_one_letter_code
_entity_poly.pdbx_strand_id
1 'polypeptide(L)'
;EVDMAPRGRECADVLVRIIREGLRPTMALHQIPMMWGMNQVTAHSPMKEAIEELHRIESLPGVVCGSIATCFPLADVPDLGASVYIV
;
A
#
# COMPACT_ATOMS: atom_id res chain seq x y z
N GLU A 1 10.39 -7.98 -5.68
CA GLU A 1 11.31 -8.23 -4.54
C GLU A 1 10.47 -8.64 -3.33
N VAL A 2 11.03 -9.33 -2.34
CA VAL A 2 10.34 -9.65 -1.09
C VAL A 2 10.85 -8.67 -0.02
N ASP A 3 9.95 -7.91 0.61
CA ASP A 3 10.29 -6.72 1.39
C ASP A 3 9.62 -6.68 2.78
N MET A 4 9.21 -7.84 3.30
CA MET A 4 8.51 -7.96 4.59
C MET A 4 9.28 -7.30 5.74
N ALA A 5 10.60 -7.52 5.81
CA ALA A 5 11.46 -6.94 6.84
C ALA A 5 11.59 -5.41 6.73
N PRO A 6 11.96 -4.82 5.57
CA PRO A 6 12.02 -3.37 5.43
C PRO A 6 10.65 -2.69 5.63
N ARG A 7 9.54 -3.27 5.16
CA ARG A 7 8.19 -2.72 5.43
C ARG A 7 7.84 -2.74 6.92
N GLY A 8 8.22 -3.80 7.64
CA GLY A 8 8.06 -3.86 9.10
C GLY A 8 8.85 -2.76 9.82
N ARG A 9 10.06 -2.45 9.35
CA ARG A 9 10.87 -1.36 9.91
C ARG A 9 10.24 0.01 9.63
N GLU A 10 9.79 0.27 8.42
CA GLU A 10 9.12 1.51 8.04
C GLU A 10 7.89 1.78 8.92
N CYS A 11 7.06 0.77 9.17
CA CYS A 11 5.91 0.87 10.07
C CYS A 11 6.34 1.31 11.49
N ALA A 12 7.40 0.71 12.03
CA ALA A 12 7.94 1.10 13.33
C ALA A 12 8.47 2.55 13.33
N ASP A 13 9.14 2.97 12.26
CA ASP A 13 9.65 4.34 12.13
C ASP A 13 8.49 5.36 12.08
N VAL A 14 7.39 5.07 11.36
CA VAL A 14 6.17 5.91 11.36
C VAL A 14 5.57 6.02 12.77
N LEU A 15 5.47 4.92 13.51
CA LEU A 15 5.00 4.93 14.91
C LEU A 15 5.88 5.81 15.80
N VAL A 16 7.21 5.74 15.63
CA VAL A 16 8.15 6.60 16.37
C VAL A 16 7.91 8.07 16.06
N ARG A 17 7.67 8.44 14.79
CA ARG A 17 7.36 9.82 14.39
C ARG A 17 6.04 10.31 14.98
N ILE A 18 5.01 9.47 15.05
CA ILE A 18 3.75 9.80 15.73
C ILE A 18 3.98 10.13 17.21
N ILE A 19 4.79 9.31 17.90
CA ILE A 19 5.01 9.44 19.34
C ILE A 19 5.96 10.61 19.67
N ARG A 20 7.05 10.77 18.90
CA ARG A 20 8.16 11.68 19.24
C ARG A 20 8.10 13.02 18.53
N GLU A 21 7.56 13.06 17.32
CA GLU A 21 7.53 14.26 16.46
C GLU A 21 6.13 14.86 16.37
N GLY A 22 5.12 14.18 16.93
CA GLY A 22 3.74 14.64 16.90
C GLY A 22 3.08 14.51 15.52
N LEU A 23 3.58 13.60 14.66
CA LEU A 23 2.95 13.31 13.37
C LEU A 23 1.47 12.92 13.56
N ARG A 24 0.58 13.56 12.79
CA ARG A 24 -0.87 13.32 12.78
C ARG A 24 -1.32 12.94 11.37
N PRO A 25 -1.10 11.69 10.94
CA PRO A 25 -1.45 11.28 9.59
C PRO A 25 -2.97 11.21 9.40
N THR A 26 -3.41 11.39 8.16
CA THR A 26 -4.79 11.18 7.72
C THR A 26 -4.78 10.13 6.63
N MET A 27 -5.79 9.27 6.56
CA MET A 27 -5.83 8.21 5.57
C MET A 27 -6.93 8.44 4.54
N ALA A 28 -6.60 8.21 3.27
CA ALA A 28 -7.57 8.10 2.18
C ALA A 28 -7.55 6.67 1.64
N LEU A 29 -8.74 6.09 1.44
CA LEU A 29 -8.94 4.76 0.87
C LEU A 29 -9.79 4.90 -0.39
N HIS A 30 -9.40 4.21 -1.46
CA HIS A 30 -10.21 4.06 -2.66
C HIS A 30 -10.36 2.59 -3.02
N GLN A 31 -11.61 2.11 -3.02
CA GLN A 31 -11.95 0.77 -3.52
C GLN A 31 -12.03 0.81 -5.04
N ILE A 32 -11.33 -0.12 -5.69
CA ILE A 32 -11.31 -0.26 -7.15
C ILE A 32 -12.32 -1.36 -7.50
N PRO A 33 -13.25 -1.14 -8.45
CA PRO A 33 -14.25 -2.13 -8.84
C PRO A 33 -13.63 -3.23 -9.73
N MET A 34 -12.61 -3.90 -9.21
CA MET A 34 -11.91 -5.01 -9.84
C MET A 34 -11.36 -5.97 -8.78
N MET A 35 -11.20 -7.24 -9.16
CA MET A 35 -10.40 -8.20 -8.42
C MET A 35 -9.09 -8.42 -9.17
N TRP A 36 -7.97 -8.48 -8.44
CA TRP A 36 -6.74 -8.97 -9.03
C TRP A 36 -6.76 -10.50 -9.06
N GLY A 37 -6.25 -11.11 -10.13
CA GLY A 37 -6.14 -12.57 -10.21
C GLY A 37 -5.12 -13.15 -9.22
N MET A 38 -4.90 -14.46 -9.29
CA MET A 38 -3.91 -15.15 -8.43
C MET A 38 -2.46 -14.75 -8.71
N ASN A 39 -2.17 -14.16 -9.89
CA ASN A 39 -0.84 -13.73 -10.25
C ASN A 39 -0.59 -12.28 -9.80
N GLN A 40 -0.06 -12.14 -8.58
CA GLN A 40 0.22 -10.87 -7.92
C GLN A 40 1.72 -10.54 -7.88
N VAL A 41 2.51 -11.11 -8.80
CA VAL A 41 3.96 -10.86 -8.84
C VAL A 41 4.24 -9.39 -9.16
N THR A 42 5.03 -8.73 -8.32
CA THR A 42 5.39 -7.31 -8.48
C THR A 42 6.50 -7.06 -9.49
N ALA A 43 7.18 -8.12 -9.95
CA ALA A 43 8.30 -8.01 -10.89
C ALA A 43 7.85 -7.82 -12.36
N HIS A 44 6.58 -8.07 -12.69
CA HIS A 44 6.07 -8.02 -14.05
C HIS A 44 4.95 -6.99 -14.19
N SER A 45 4.79 -6.42 -15.39
CA SER A 45 3.64 -5.58 -15.71
C SER A 45 2.33 -6.40 -15.65
N PRO A 46 1.21 -5.79 -15.21
CA PRO A 46 1.06 -4.37 -14.91
C PRO A 46 1.46 -3.96 -13.48
N MET A 47 1.69 -4.92 -12.57
CA MET A 47 1.97 -4.58 -11.16
C MET A 47 3.29 -3.83 -11.00
N LYS A 48 4.30 -4.13 -11.81
CA LYS A 48 5.57 -3.39 -11.81
C LYS A 48 5.34 -1.88 -11.99
N GLU A 49 4.57 -1.49 -13.00
CA GLU A 49 4.24 -0.09 -13.29
C GLU A 49 3.41 0.55 -12.16
N ALA A 50 2.50 -0.22 -11.56
CA ALA A 50 1.71 0.26 -10.43
C ALA A 50 2.57 0.52 -9.18
N ILE A 51 3.57 -0.33 -8.90
CA ILE A 51 4.53 -0.14 -7.80
C ILE A 51 5.46 1.04 -8.07
N GLU A 52 5.91 1.23 -9.32
CA GLU A 52 6.70 2.41 -9.71
C GLU A 52 5.92 3.71 -9.48
N GLU A 53 4.63 3.73 -9.83
CA GLU A 53 3.75 4.88 -9.57
C GLU A 53 3.48 5.09 -8.08
N LEU A 54 3.32 4.01 -7.31
CA LEU A 54 3.20 4.08 -5.85
C LEU A 54 4.42 4.76 -5.24
N HIS A 55 5.64 4.34 -5.60
CA HIS A 55 6.86 4.96 -5.10
C HIS A 55 7.02 6.42 -5.53
N ARG A 56 6.56 6.78 -6.74
CA ARG A 56 6.51 8.17 -7.18
C ARG A 56 5.58 9.00 -6.27
N ILE A 57 4.41 8.47 -5.90
CA ILE A 57 3.47 9.13 -4.97
C ILE A 57 4.07 9.23 -3.57
N GLU A 58 4.69 8.17 -3.05
CA GLU A 58 5.36 8.16 -1.74
C GLU A 58 6.50 9.19 -1.64
N SER A 59 7.10 9.57 -2.76
CA SER A 59 8.13 10.61 -2.81
C SER A 59 7.58 12.04 -2.68
N LEU A 60 6.25 12.23 -2.75
CA LEU A 60 5.63 13.55 -2.67
C LEU A 60 5.69 14.12 -1.24
N PRO A 61 5.94 15.44 -1.09
CA PRO A 61 5.92 16.07 0.22
C PRO A 61 4.56 15.89 0.92
N GLY A 62 4.59 15.44 2.18
CA GLY A 62 3.40 15.26 3.00
C GLY A 62 2.75 13.88 2.93
N VAL A 63 3.21 12.99 2.03
CA VAL A 63 2.82 11.57 2.04
C VAL A 63 3.69 10.83 3.07
N VAL A 64 3.06 10.06 3.95
CA VAL A 64 3.73 9.22 4.94
C VAL A 64 4.08 7.86 4.35
N CYS A 65 3.10 7.19 3.74
CA CYS A 65 3.29 5.94 3.00
C CYS A 65 2.04 5.61 2.16
N GLY A 66 2.13 4.62 1.28
CA GLY A 66 0.98 4.14 0.51
C GLY A 66 0.98 2.62 0.32
N SER A 67 -0.14 2.10 -0.19
CA SER A 67 -0.20 0.69 -0.57
C SER A 67 -1.25 0.39 -1.63
N ILE A 68 -1.02 -0.72 -2.34
CA ILE A 68 -1.95 -1.35 -3.27
C ILE A 68 -2.32 -2.71 -2.69
N ALA A 69 -3.55 -2.84 -2.23
CA ALA A 69 -4.11 -4.11 -1.79
C ALA A 69 -4.82 -4.78 -2.97
N THR A 70 -4.27 -5.88 -3.47
CA THR A 70 -4.77 -6.59 -4.66
C THR A 70 -5.96 -7.52 -4.40
N CYS A 71 -6.47 -7.58 -3.17
CA CYS A 71 -7.41 -8.58 -2.66
C CYS A 71 -6.80 -9.97 -2.42
N PHE A 72 -7.56 -10.80 -1.68
CA PHE A 72 -7.38 -12.25 -1.65
C PHE A 72 -8.51 -12.89 -2.47
N PRO A 73 -8.25 -13.41 -3.69
CA PRO A 73 -9.31 -13.78 -4.64
C PRO A 73 -10.22 -14.93 -4.19
N LEU A 74 -9.85 -15.64 -3.13
CA LEU A 74 -10.59 -16.76 -2.56
C LEU A 74 -11.36 -16.38 -1.28
N ALA A 75 -11.38 -15.11 -0.90
CA ALA A 75 -12.19 -14.64 0.22
C ALA A 75 -13.66 -14.50 -0.19
N ASP A 76 -14.57 -15.12 0.56
CA ASP A 76 -16.01 -14.91 0.46
C ASP A 76 -16.45 -13.86 1.48
N VAL A 77 -16.17 -12.59 1.18
CA VAL A 77 -16.49 -11.44 2.04
C VAL A 77 -17.09 -10.29 1.22
N PRO A 78 -17.97 -9.45 1.80
CA PRO A 78 -18.60 -8.33 1.08
C PRO A 78 -17.60 -7.32 0.51
N ASP A 79 -16.45 -7.15 1.17
CA ASP A 79 -15.41 -6.18 0.80
C ASP A 79 -14.41 -6.71 -0.23
N LEU A 80 -14.70 -7.86 -0.87
CA LEU A 80 -13.83 -8.46 -1.87
C LEU A 80 -13.59 -7.50 -3.05
N GLY A 81 -12.33 -7.11 -3.21
CA GLY A 81 -11.90 -6.23 -4.30
C GLY A 81 -10.52 -5.67 -4.03
N ALA A 82 -9.92 -5.07 -5.07
CA ALA A 82 -8.68 -4.33 -4.92
C ALA A 82 -8.95 -2.95 -4.32
N SER A 83 -7.99 -2.41 -3.58
CA SER A 83 -8.05 -1.06 -3.04
C SER A 83 -6.67 -0.43 -2.98
N VAL A 84 -6.63 0.89 -3.00
CA VAL A 84 -5.41 1.66 -2.73
C VAL A 84 -5.64 2.57 -1.53
N TYR A 85 -4.61 2.79 -0.75
CA TYR A 85 -4.66 3.74 0.35
C TYR A 85 -3.36 4.53 0.49
N ILE A 86 -3.50 5.78 0.90
CA ILE A 86 -2.41 6.72 1.16
C ILE A 86 -2.59 7.28 2.58
N VAL A 87 -1.49 7.40 3.30
CA VAL A 87 -1.39 7.89 4.67
C VAL A 87 -0.47 9.11 4.71
#